data_AF-A0A0H5Q346-F1
#
_entry.id   AF-A0A0H5Q346-F1
#
_cell.length_a   1.000
_cell.length_b   1.000
_cell.length_c   1.000
_cell.angle_alpha   90.00
_cell.angle_beta   90.00
_cell.angle_gamma   90.00
#
_symmetry.space_group_name_H-M   'P 1'
#
loop_
_entity.id
_entity.type
_entity.pdbx_description
1 polymer ?
#
loop_
_entity_poly.entity_id
_entity_poly.type
_entity_poly.pdbx_seq_one_letter_code
_entity_poly.pdbx_strand_id
1 'polypeptide(L)'
;MAKKYMMERAEFENEEHGKQQQLRDLYAKREEEKTWSPATGPVFPETSYLHPKEHRLQDIPCRELAADEIMPYFNWRMFLATWGIKYGAKIPDDPVVQENIRAGKQLLEQFKKEKSVKIMIGMKMLNARSENGNIKIIDNNTTLPMLRQEEPQHLPDGREICLSLSDFVPMTGSSPMGIFAISVASKYPYECTCGCHNHNYDSMMKRSVLVTLAEAASEWLSGQLKKIIRRDEIKIVKPAAGYACCPDHTLKKDIMNLLPESGKLGISFTESYAMLPEASICGQTRSALCARVLFSGCFRRSGNGKEIHDGKGGIRE
;
A
#
# COMPACT_ATOMS: atom_id res chain seq x y z
N MET A 1 -32.70 9.47 -6.46
CA MET A 1 -32.66 9.50 -4.98
C MET A 1 -33.08 10.84 -4.40
N ALA A 2 -32.42 11.95 -4.72
CA ALA A 2 -32.72 13.27 -4.11
C ALA A 2 -34.19 13.72 -4.18
N LYS A 3 -34.89 13.50 -5.32
CA LYS A 3 -36.31 13.84 -5.46
C LYS A 3 -37.25 13.05 -4.53
N LYS A 4 -36.99 11.75 -4.29
CA LYS A 4 -37.80 10.91 -3.38
C LYS A 4 -37.61 11.35 -1.92
N TYR A 5 -36.37 11.62 -1.52
CA TYR A 5 -36.05 12.13 -0.18
C TYR A 5 -36.73 13.48 0.11
N MET A 6 -36.84 14.35 -0.90
CA MET A 6 -37.45 15.68 -0.75
C MET A 6 -38.98 15.66 -0.72
N MET A 7 -39.63 14.61 -1.24
CA MET A 7 -41.09 14.52 -1.29
C MET A 7 -41.67 13.70 -0.13
N GLU A 8 -41.05 12.57 0.22
CA GLU A 8 -41.57 11.62 1.23
C GLU A 8 -40.42 11.11 2.11
N ARG A 9 -39.85 12.03 2.89
CA ARG A 9 -38.65 11.78 3.71
C ARG A 9 -38.79 10.57 4.63
N ALA A 10 -39.90 10.46 5.36
CA ALA A 10 -40.10 9.40 6.36
C ALA A 10 -40.18 8.01 5.72
N GLU A 11 -40.82 7.90 4.55
CA GLU A 11 -40.92 6.63 3.83
C GLU A 11 -39.57 6.21 3.26
N PHE A 12 -38.81 7.16 2.71
CA PHE A 12 -37.44 6.91 2.25
C PHE A 12 -36.49 6.50 3.39
N GLU A 13 -36.56 7.17 4.54
CA GLU A 13 -35.75 6.80 5.72
C GLU A 13 -36.09 5.38 6.20
N ASN A 14 -37.37 5.02 6.25
CA ASN A 14 -37.81 3.66 6.60
C ASN A 14 -37.32 2.61 5.59
N GLU A 15 -37.38 2.91 4.29
CA GLU A 15 -36.86 2.03 3.22
C GLU A 15 -35.35 1.78 3.39
N GLU A 16 -34.56 2.85 3.61
CA GLU A 16 -33.12 2.75 3.81
C GLU A 16 -32.75 2.05 5.13
N HIS A 17 -33.46 2.32 6.22
CA HIS A 17 -33.26 1.61 7.49
C HIS A 17 -33.58 0.12 7.35
N GLY A 18 -34.62 -0.23 6.59
CA GLY A 18 -34.94 -1.62 6.25
C GLY A 18 -33.82 -2.30 5.47
N LYS A 19 -33.26 -1.65 4.45
CA LYS A 19 -32.09 -2.16 3.69
C LYS A 19 -30.87 -2.35 4.58
N GLN A 20 -30.58 -1.38 5.47
CA GLN A 20 -29.48 -1.48 6.42
C GLN A 20 -29.67 -2.63 7.42
N GLN A 21 -30.90 -2.87 7.88
CA GLN A 21 -31.20 -3.99 8.77
C GLN A 21 -30.99 -5.33 8.06
N GLN A 22 -31.43 -5.46 6.81
CA GLN A 22 -31.18 -6.67 6.00
C GLN A 22 -29.67 -6.96 5.86
N LEU A 23 -28.85 -5.92 5.64
CA LEU A 23 -27.39 -6.06 5.62
C LEU A 23 -26.85 -6.51 6.98
N ARG A 24 -27.31 -5.93 8.09
CA ARG A 24 -26.91 -6.35 9.45
C ARG A 24 -27.22 -7.82 9.69
N ASP A 25 -28.43 -8.25 9.35
CA ASP A 25 -28.87 -9.64 9.53
C ASP A 25 -28.03 -10.60 8.66
N LEU A 26 -27.70 -10.20 7.43
CA LEU A 26 -26.84 -10.98 6.53
C LEU A 26 -25.42 -11.15 7.10
N TYR A 27 -24.81 -10.07 7.59
CA TYR A 27 -23.47 -10.13 8.17
C TYR A 27 -23.46 -10.86 9.53
N ALA A 28 -24.54 -10.78 10.31
CA ALA A 28 -24.69 -11.51 11.57
C ALA A 28 -24.80 -13.03 11.36
N LYS A 29 -25.42 -13.46 10.25
CA LYS A 29 -25.55 -14.89 9.88
C LYS A 29 -24.25 -15.54 9.40
N ARG A 30 -23.14 -14.82 9.31
CA ARG A 30 -21.84 -15.39 8.90
C ARG A 30 -21.24 -16.20 10.05
N GLU A 31 -21.85 -17.33 10.35
CA GLU A 31 -21.37 -18.38 11.24
C GLU A 31 -20.68 -19.45 10.40
N GLU A 32 -19.35 -19.44 10.40
CA GLU A 32 -18.58 -20.69 10.41
C GLU A 32 -17.17 -20.38 10.93
N GLU A 33 -16.95 -20.71 12.20
CA GLU A 33 -15.68 -20.56 12.90
C GLU A 33 -14.70 -21.66 12.49
N LYS A 34 -14.17 -21.59 11.28
CA LYS A 34 -13.02 -22.44 10.93
C LYS A 34 -11.76 -21.85 11.57
N THR A 35 -11.20 -22.59 12.52
CA THR A 35 -9.89 -22.30 13.09
C THR A 35 -8.83 -22.99 12.25
N TRP A 36 -7.93 -22.20 11.68
CA TRP A 36 -6.81 -22.71 10.91
C TRP A 36 -5.51 -22.58 11.71
N SER A 37 -4.72 -23.64 11.69
CA SER A 37 -3.40 -23.62 12.33
C SER A 37 -2.40 -22.95 11.39
N PRO A 38 -1.54 -22.05 11.90
CA PRO A 38 -0.49 -21.43 11.10
C PRO A 38 0.54 -22.47 10.65
N ALA A 39 1.23 -22.20 9.54
CA ALA A 39 2.36 -23.02 9.12
C ALA A 39 3.46 -22.99 10.20
N THR A 40 3.94 -24.16 10.61
CA THR A 40 4.98 -24.34 11.66
C THR A 40 6.40 -24.39 11.10
N GLY A 41 6.56 -24.28 9.78
CA GLY A 41 7.85 -24.37 9.09
C GLY A 41 7.90 -23.51 7.82
N PRO A 42 8.99 -23.60 7.05
CA PRO A 42 9.16 -22.78 5.85
C PRO A 42 8.07 -23.08 4.82
N VAL A 43 7.35 -22.03 4.43
CA VAL A 43 6.25 -22.13 3.46
C VAL A 43 6.78 -22.33 2.04
N PHE A 44 7.91 -21.72 1.70
CA PHE A 44 8.52 -21.76 0.37
C PHE A 44 9.91 -22.41 0.41
N PRO A 45 10.36 -23.05 -0.69
CA PRO A 45 11.70 -23.64 -0.74
C PRO A 45 12.77 -22.55 -0.72
N GLU A 46 13.96 -22.89 -0.19
CA GLU A 46 15.06 -21.93 0.01
C GLU A 46 15.47 -21.19 -1.27
N THR A 47 15.40 -21.87 -2.41
CA THR A 47 15.67 -21.33 -3.75
C THR A 47 14.72 -20.20 -4.18
N SER A 48 13.63 -19.98 -3.44
CA SER A 48 12.65 -18.91 -3.71
C SER A 48 13.07 -17.56 -3.15
N TYR A 49 14.02 -17.55 -2.20
CA TYR A 49 14.52 -16.34 -1.57
C TYR A 49 15.75 -15.81 -2.31
N LEU A 50 16.02 -14.51 -2.19
CA LEU A 50 17.25 -13.94 -2.73
C LEU A 50 18.39 -14.13 -1.74
N HIS A 51 19.57 -14.47 -2.24
CA HIS A 51 20.76 -14.52 -1.41
C HIS A 51 21.56 -13.21 -1.51
N PRO A 52 21.98 -12.60 -0.38
CA PRO A 52 22.70 -11.32 -0.38
C PRO A 52 24.01 -11.34 -1.15
N LYS A 53 24.67 -12.50 -1.22
CA LYS A 53 25.95 -12.66 -1.93
C LYS A 53 25.79 -12.62 -3.45
N GLU A 54 24.68 -13.12 -3.96
CA GLU A 54 24.37 -13.20 -5.39
C GLU A 54 23.72 -11.92 -5.91
N HIS A 55 22.84 -11.33 -5.09
CA HIS A 55 22.02 -10.18 -5.48
C HIS A 55 22.44 -8.95 -4.69
N ARG A 56 23.51 -8.28 -5.15
CA ARG A 56 23.95 -7.00 -4.61
C ARG A 56 23.02 -5.88 -5.07
N LEU A 57 21.82 -5.84 -4.47
CA LEU A 57 20.89 -4.73 -4.62
C LEU A 57 21.48 -3.50 -3.95
N GLN A 58 21.48 -2.38 -4.68
CA GLN A 58 22.04 -1.12 -4.19
C GLN A 58 20.93 -0.26 -3.57
N ASP A 59 21.31 0.49 -2.55
CA ASP A 59 20.47 1.55 -1.97
C ASP A 59 20.21 2.64 -3.01
N ILE A 60 19.05 3.30 -2.89
CA ILE A 60 18.77 4.53 -3.60
C ILE A 60 18.75 5.62 -2.54
N PRO A 61 19.77 6.48 -2.45
CA PRO A 61 19.78 7.58 -1.49
C PRO A 61 18.58 8.49 -1.76
N CYS A 62 18.11 9.18 -0.72
CA CYS A 62 16.99 10.10 -0.86
C CYS A 62 17.35 11.20 -1.89
N ARG A 63 16.78 11.09 -3.09
CA ARG A 63 17.09 11.94 -4.24
C ARG A 63 15.82 12.37 -4.96
N GLU A 64 15.96 13.46 -5.70
CA GLU A 64 14.95 13.92 -6.64
C GLU A 64 15.03 13.12 -7.95
N LEU A 65 13.89 12.69 -8.46
CA LEU A 65 13.74 12.09 -9.79
C LEU A 65 13.29 13.17 -10.77
N ALA A 66 13.90 13.20 -11.95
CA ALA A 66 13.38 14.01 -13.04
C ALA A 66 12.03 13.44 -13.51
N ALA A 67 11.07 14.31 -13.85
CA ALA A 67 9.78 13.87 -14.37
C ALA A 67 9.95 12.95 -15.60
N ASP A 68 10.90 13.28 -16.48
CA ASP A 68 11.18 12.48 -17.68
C ASP A 68 11.69 11.06 -17.39
N GLU A 69 12.34 10.82 -16.24
CA GLU A 69 12.76 9.47 -15.83
C GLU A 69 11.55 8.56 -15.54
N ILE A 70 10.46 9.13 -15.02
CA ILE A 70 9.28 8.38 -14.59
C ILE A 70 8.15 8.39 -15.62
N MET A 71 8.16 9.30 -16.59
CA MET A 71 7.11 9.40 -17.62
C MET A 71 6.83 8.09 -18.37
N PRO A 72 7.82 7.23 -18.72
CA PRO A 72 7.56 5.94 -19.35
C PRO A 72 6.70 4.99 -18.49
N TYR A 73 6.64 5.22 -17.19
CA TYR A 73 5.88 4.42 -16.23
C TYR A 73 4.52 5.05 -15.86
N PHE A 74 4.17 6.20 -16.46
CA PHE A 74 2.91 6.88 -16.18
C PHE A 74 1.72 6.06 -16.69
N ASN A 75 0.87 5.59 -15.77
CA ASN A 75 -0.23 4.70 -16.09
C ASN A 75 -1.55 5.46 -16.31
N TRP A 76 -1.89 5.71 -17.57
CA TRP A 76 -3.15 6.36 -17.96
C TRP A 76 -4.40 5.60 -17.52
N ARG A 77 -4.32 4.29 -17.28
CA ARG A 77 -5.43 3.50 -16.76
C ARG A 77 -5.72 3.85 -15.30
N MET A 78 -4.67 4.02 -14.50
CA MET A 78 -4.82 4.47 -13.12
C MET A 78 -5.34 5.91 -13.05
N PHE A 79 -4.78 6.79 -13.89
CA PHE A 79 -5.27 8.17 -14.00
C PHE A 79 -6.77 8.22 -14.30
N LEU A 80 -7.22 7.55 -15.36
CA LEU A 80 -8.64 7.51 -15.75
C LEU A 80 -9.54 6.80 -14.74
N ALA A 81 -9.02 5.80 -14.00
CA ALA A 81 -9.77 5.17 -12.93
C ALA A 81 -10.14 6.14 -11.80
N THR A 82 -9.32 7.17 -11.54
CA THR A 82 -9.63 8.25 -10.59
C THR A 82 -10.86 9.06 -11.02
N TRP A 83 -11.13 9.11 -12.32
CA TRP A 83 -12.30 9.74 -12.92
C TRP A 83 -13.48 8.78 -13.10
N GLY A 84 -13.43 7.59 -12.52
CA GLY A 84 -14.47 6.56 -12.65
C GLY A 84 -14.47 5.84 -14.01
N ILE A 85 -13.50 6.11 -14.88
CA ILE A 85 -13.41 5.55 -16.22
C ILE A 85 -12.58 4.26 -16.15
N LYS A 86 -13.26 3.11 -16.19
CA LYS A 86 -12.63 1.78 -16.28
C LYS A 86 -12.71 1.25 -17.70
N TYR A 87 -11.58 0.81 -18.23
CA TYR A 87 -11.50 0.21 -19.56
C TYR A 87 -10.62 -1.05 -19.57
N GLY A 88 -10.78 -1.82 -20.65
CA GLY A 88 -10.07 -3.08 -20.90
C GLY A 88 -8.66 -2.86 -21.46
N ALA A 89 -8.34 -3.56 -22.56
CA ALA A 89 -6.98 -3.55 -23.13
C ALA A 89 -6.62 -2.24 -23.86
N LYS A 90 -7.61 -1.49 -24.36
CA LYS A 90 -7.41 -0.27 -25.15
C LYS A 90 -8.17 0.89 -24.55
N ILE A 91 -7.58 2.08 -24.64
CA ILE A 91 -8.23 3.33 -24.26
C ILE A 91 -9.44 3.52 -25.18
N PRO A 92 -10.65 3.76 -24.63
CA PRO A 92 -11.83 4.04 -25.45
C PRO A 92 -11.65 5.28 -26.30
N ASP A 93 -12.19 5.24 -27.52
CA ASP A 93 -12.31 6.42 -28.38
C ASP A 93 -13.58 7.20 -28.01
N ASP A 94 -13.54 7.80 -26.82
CA ASP A 94 -14.63 8.60 -26.26
C ASP A 94 -14.15 10.05 -26.06
N PRO A 95 -14.92 11.07 -26.48
CA PRO A 95 -14.52 12.47 -26.38
C PRO A 95 -14.13 12.90 -24.97
N VAL A 96 -14.85 12.43 -23.95
CA VAL A 96 -14.61 12.75 -22.53
C VAL A 96 -13.31 12.11 -22.05
N VAL A 97 -13.02 10.89 -22.50
CA VAL A 97 -11.75 10.20 -22.19
C VAL A 97 -10.58 10.96 -22.81
N GLN A 98 -10.70 11.36 -24.08
CA GLN A 98 -9.64 12.09 -24.79
C GLN A 98 -9.41 13.48 -24.21
N GLU A 99 -10.48 14.17 -23.78
CA GLU A 99 -10.38 15.46 -23.10
C GLU A 99 -9.62 15.35 -21.77
N ASN A 100 -9.96 14.36 -20.93
CA ASN A 100 -9.25 14.14 -19.67
C ASN A 100 -7.76 13.81 -19.89
N ILE A 101 -7.44 12.97 -20.87
CA ILE A 101 -6.04 12.66 -21.23
C ILE A 101 -5.33 13.93 -21.71
N ARG A 102 -5.97 14.74 -22.55
CA ARG A 102 -5.39 16.00 -23.06
C ARG A 102 -5.11 16.97 -21.91
N ALA A 103 -6.06 17.17 -21.02
CA ALA A 103 -5.90 18.04 -19.84
C ALA A 103 -4.79 17.54 -18.92
N GLY A 104 -4.73 16.23 -18.64
CA GLY A 104 -3.64 15.63 -17.86
C GLY A 104 -2.27 15.83 -18.50
N LYS A 105 -2.16 15.68 -19.83
CA LYS A 105 -0.92 15.96 -20.57
C LYS A 105 -0.52 17.42 -20.51
N GLN A 106 -1.46 18.34 -20.69
CA GLN A 106 -1.20 19.78 -20.59
C GLN A 106 -0.65 20.15 -19.21
N LEU A 107 -1.24 19.59 -18.15
CA LEU A 107 -0.80 19.83 -16.78
C LEU A 107 0.61 19.25 -16.51
N LEU A 108 0.90 18.06 -17.05
CA LEU A 108 2.26 17.49 -16.98
C LEU A 108 3.29 18.39 -17.65
N GLU A 109 2.99 18.92 -18.83
CA GLU A 109 3.90 19.85 -19.53
C GLU A 109 4.06 21.16 -18.76
N GLN A 110 3.00 21.67 -18.15
CA GLN A 110 3.07 22.83 -17.26
C GLN A 110 4.01 22.56 -16.07
N PHE A 111 3.87 21.41 -15.40
CA PHE A 111 4.74 21.02 -14.28
C PHE A 111 6.21 20.96 -14.66
N LYS A 112 6.52 20.45 -15.87
CA LYS A 112 7.88 20.42 -16.40
C LYS A 112 8.41 21.82 -16.65
N LYS A 113 7.62 22.68 -17.33
CA LYS A 113 8.02 24.05 -17.68
C LYS A 113 8.29 24.90 -16.44
N GLU A 114 7.43 24.81 -15.44
CA GLU A 114 7.51 25.63 -14.22
C GLU A 114 8.41 25.02 -13.14
N LYS A 115 8.83 23.76 -13.32
CA LYS A 115 9.47 22.93 -12.27
C LYS A 115 8.68 23.03 -10.96
N SER A 116 7.35 22.89 -11.07
CA SER A 116 6.41 23.12 -9.97
C SER A 116 6.03 21.83 -9.22
N VAL A 117 6.61 20.70 -9.60
CA VAL A 117 6.47 19.41 -8.93
C VAL A 117 7.85 18.83 -8.61
N LYS A 118 7.99 18.32 -7.40
CA LYS A 118 9.17 17.65 -6.88
C LYS A 118 8.83 16.18 -6.59
N ILE A 119 9.53 15.26 -7.25
CA ILE A 119 9.36 13.82 -7.06
C ILE A 119 10.58 13.32 -6.29
N MET A 120 10.39 12.96 -5.03
CA MET A 120 11.45 12.43 -4.17
C MET A 120 11.27 10.93 -4.00
N ILE A 121 12.38 10.20 -4.01
CA ILE A 121 12.43 8.76 -3.73
C ILE A 121 13.60 8.46 -2.79
N GLY A 122 13.41 7.48 -1.91
CA GLY A 122 14.48 6.83 -1.17
C GLY A 122 14.19 5.35 -1.03
N MET A 123 15.23 4.52 -1.13
CA MET A 123 15.17 3.09 -0.87
C MET A 123 16.42 2.65 -0.11
N LYS A 124 16.22 1.79 0.89
CA LYS A 124 17.31 1.09 1.57
C LYS A 124 17.12 -0.40 1.47
N MET A 125 18.17 -1.11 1.10
CA MET A 125 18.24 -2.55 1.14
C MET A 125 18.72 -2.99 2.52
N LEU A 126 18.03 -3.97 3.07
CA LEU A 126 18.26 -4.54 4.38
C LEU A 126 18.32 -6.05 4.27
N ASN A 127 19.08 -6.71 5.15
CA ASN A 127 19.00 -8.15 5.28
C ASN A 127 17.97 -8.51 6.33
N ALA A 128 17.02 -9.37 5.97
CA ALA A 128 15.94 -9.78 6.85
C ALA A 128 15.80 -11.31 6.93
N ARG A 129 15.21 -11.76 8.04
CA ARG A 129 14.77 -13.13 8.26
C ARG A 129 13.38 -13.16 8.90
N SER A 130 12.67 -14.26 8.76
CA SER A 130 11.42 -14.50 9.49
C SER A 130 11.72 -14.97 10.91
N GLU A 131 11.07 -14.37 11.91
CA GLU A 131 11.21 -14.74 13.32
C GLU A 131 9.86 -14.59 14.03
N ASN A 132 9.31 -15.70 14.53
CA ASN A 132 8.03 -15.75 15.25
C ASN A 132 6.87 -15.08 14.51
N GLY A 133 6.79 -15.27 13.19
CA GLY A 133 5.76 -14.67 12.34
C GLY A 133 5.98 -13.20 11.99
N ASN A 134 7.07 -12.59 12.46
CA ASN A 134 7.47 -11.22 12.16
C ASN A 134 8.68 -11.19 11.22
N ILE A 135 9.01 -10.00 10.74
CA ILE A 135 10.21 -9.79 9.93
C ILE A 135 11.28 -9.14 10.80
N LYS A 136 12.40 -9.85 10.98
CA LYS A 136 13.55 -9.39 11.73
C LYS A 136 14.60 -8.84 10.78
N ILE A 137 14.92 -7.55 10.90
CA ILE A 137 16.01 -6.91 10.19
C ILE A 137 17.31 -7.19 10.96
N ILE A 138 18.29 -7.75 10.26
CA ILE A 138 19.55 -8.22 10.85
C ILE A 138 20.46 -7.04 11.14
N ASP A 139 20.56 -6.09 10.21
CA ASP A 139 21.56 -5.03 10.24
C ASP A 139 21.41 -4.09 11.46
N ASN A 140 20.20 -3.94 11.99
CA ASN A 140 19.91 -3.05 13.12
C ASN A 140 19.00 -3.68 14.18
N ASN A 141 18.82 -4.99 14.15
CA ASN A 141 18.01 -5.76 15.10
C ASN A 141 16.55 -5.28 15.25
N THR A 142 16.00 -4.56 14.26
CA THR A 142 14.61 -4.07 14.30
C THR A 142 13.64 -5.18 13.88
N THR A 143 12.49 -5.25 14.54
CA THR A 143 11.42 -6.21 14.20
C THR A 143 10.23 -5.45 13.63
N LEU A 144 9.81 -5.81 12.42
CA LEU A 144 8.57 -5.31 11.82
C LEU A 144 7.44 -6.32 12.08
N PRO A 145 6.38 -5.92 12.81
CA PRO A 145 5.26 -6.80 13.08
C PRO A 145 4.50 -7.12 11.80
N MET A 146 4.30 -8.42 11.52
CA MET A 146 3.51 -8.86 10.37
C MET A 146 2.28 -9.61 10.85
N LEU A 147 1.16 -9.34 10.21
CA LEU A 147 -0.07 -10.07 10.46
C LEU A 147 -0.13 -11.32 9.59
N ARG A 148 -0.86 -12.33 10.06
CA ARG A 148 -1.05 -13.62 9.39
C ARG A 148 -2.52 -13.84 9.13
N GLN A 149 -2.85 -14.25 7.91
CA GLN A 149 -4.22 -14.61 7.53
C GLN A 149 -4.80 -15.64 8.51
N GLU A 150 -6.11 -15.59 8.73
CA GLU A 150 -6.82 -16.58 9.52
C GLU A 150 -7.68 -17.52 8.68
N GLU A 151 -7.86 -17.18 7.41
CA GLU A 151 -8.42 -18.05 6.39
C GLU A 151 -7.28 -18.47 5.44
N PRO A 152 -7.13 -19.76 5.13
CA PRO A 152 -6.05 -20.24 4.31
C PRO A 152 -6.24 -19.82 2.85
N GLN A 153 -5.14 -19.68 2.15
CA GLN A 153 -5.14 -19.60 0.70
C GLN A 153 -4.70 -20.92 0.08
N HIS A 154 -5.36 -21.28 -1.02
CA HIS A 154 -4.96 -22.40 -1.87
C HIS A 154 -3.74 -21.99 -2.69
N LEU A 155 -2.62 -22.66 -2.43
CA LEU A 155 -1.41 -22.53 -3.21
C LEU A 155 -1.45 -23.41 -4.47
N PRO A 156 -0.68 -23.09 -5.53
CA PRO A 156 -0.64 -23.88 -6.76
C PRO A 156 -0.19 -25.34 -6.57
N ASP A 157 0.53 -25.62 -5.48
CA ASP A 157 0.99 -26.96 -5.10
C ASP A 157 -0.07 -27.78 -4.32
N GLY A 158 -1.28 -27.25 -4.19
CA GLY A 158 -2.40 -27.89 -3.51
C GLY A 158 -2.45 -27.70 -2.00
N ARG A 159 -1.49 -26.98 -1.40
CA ARG A 159 -1.51 -26.70 0.04
C ARG A 159 -2.49 -25.58 0.37
N GLU A 160 -3.18 -25.71 1.51
CA GLU A 160 -4.00 -24.66 2.12
C GLU A 160 -3.23 -24.07 3.30
N ILE A 161 -2.80 -22.81 3.17
CA ILE A 161 -1.93 -22.17 4.17
C ILE A 161 -2.43 -20.76 4.49
N CYS A 162 -2.47 -20.44 5.77
CA CYS A 162 -2.61 -19.08 6.28
C CYS A 162 -1.31 -18.30 6.11
N LEU A 163 -1.22 -17.47 5.07
CA LEU A 163 0.01 -16.77 4.73
C LEU A 163 0.20 -15.49 5.56
N SER A 164 1.47 -15.16 5.78
CA SER A 164 1.91 -13.87 6.27
C SER A 164 2.97 -13.29 5.34
N LEU A 165 3.15 -11.98 5.37
CA LEU A 165 4.27 -11.32 4.71
C LEU A 165 5.64 -11.81 5.21
N SER A 166 5.72 -12.32 6.45
CA SER A 166 6.95 -12.90 7.00
C SER A 166 7.34 -14.23 6.36
N ASP A 167 6.43 -14.95 5.71
CA ASP A 167 6.73 -16.23 5.05
C ASP A 167 7.57 -16.05 3.77
N PHE A 168 7.56 -14.84 3.21
CA PHE A 168 8.32 -14.45 2.01
C PHE A 168 9.76 -14.02 2.32
N VAL A 169 10.24 -14.31 3.54
CA VAL A 169 11.61 -14.11 4.00
C VAL A 169 12.06 -15.39 4.70
N PRO A 170 13.30 -15.87 4.52
CA PRO A 170 13.71 -17.17 5.05
C PRO A 170 13.73 -17.18 6.58
N MET A 171 13.41 -18.34 7.19
CA MET A 171 13.50 -18.55 8.65
C MET A 171 14.96 -18.70 9.13
N THR A 172 15.82 -19.26 8.26
CA THR A 172 17.25 -19.47 8.51
C THR A 172 18.08 -18.68 7.52
N GLY A 173 19.19 -18.09 7.97
CA GLY A 173 19.99 -17.20 7.13
C GLY A 173 19.34 -15.82 6.96
N SER A 174 19.45 -15.25 5.76
CA SER A 174 18.90 -13.93 5.44
C SER A 174 18.60 -13.76 3.96
N SER A 175 17.61 -12.92 3.65
CA SER A 175 17.31 -12.45 2.31
C SER A 175 17.33 -10.93 2.26
N PRO A 176 17.82 -10.32 1.17
CA PRO A 176 17.63 -8.90 0.92
C PRO A 176 16.14 -8.55 0.89
N MET A 177 15.79 -7.46 1.55
CA MET A 177 14.48 -6.83 1.56
C MET A 177 14.68 -5.33 1.45
N GLY A 178 13.96 -4.68 0.54
CA GLY A 178 13.99 -3.22 0.46
C GLY A 178 12.93 -2.59 1.36
N ILE A 179 13.20 -1.39 1.82
CA ILE A 179 12.19 -0.44 2.29
C ILE A 179 12.27 0.79 1.41
N PHE A 180 11.14 1.40 1.11
CA PHE A 180 11.12 2.57 0.25
C PHE A 180 10.05 3.56 0.66
N ALA A 181 10.29 4.82 0.30
CA ALA A 181 9.30 5.87 0.36
C ALA A 181 9.46 6.81 -0.85
N ILE A 182 8.31 7.28 -1.34
CA ILE A 182 8.15 8.15 -2.48
C ILE A 182 7.26 9.30 -2.04
N SER A 183 7.60 10.51 -2.47
CA SER A 183 6.84 11.73 -2.20
C SER A 183 6.75 12.57 -3.45
N VAL A 184 5.54 12.91 -3.87
CA VAL A 184 5.31 13.85 -4.97
C VAL A 184 4.64 15.10 -4.40
N ALA A 185 5.43 16.17 -4.32
CA ALA A 185 4.98 17.46 -3.80
C ALA A 185 4.85 18.48 -4.93
N SER A 186 3.77 19.25 -4.95
CA SER A 186 3.67 20.44 -5.80
C SER A 186 3.99 21.70 -4.99
N LYS A 187 4.65 22.68 -5.62
CA LYS A 187 4.91 24.01 -5.04
C LYS A 187 3.63 24.74 -4.62
N TYR A 188 2.53 24.48 -5.33
CA TYR A 188 1.22 24.99 -4.98
C TYR A 188 0.47 23.87 -4.24
N PRO A 189 0.41 23.89 -2.90
CA PRO A 189 -0.27 22.86 -2.12
C PRO A 189 -1.76 22.79 -2.48
N TYR A 190 -2.40 21.69 -2.10
CA TYR A 190 -3.85 21.56 -2.22
C TYR A 190 -4.54 22.70 -1.46
N GLU A 191 -5.57 23.29 -2.08
CA GLU A 191 -6.57 24.02 -1.32
C GLU A 191 -7.21 23.05 -0.31
N CYS A 192 -7.49 23.51 0.91
CA CYS A 192 -7.85 22.67 2.07
C CYS A 192 -8.76 21.47 1.75
N THR A 193 -8.40 20.27 2.24
CA THR A 193 -9.26 19.07 2.18
C THR A 193 -10.50 19.15 3.07
N CYS A 194 -10.63 20.20 3.87
CA CYS A 194 -11.74 20.43 4.81
C CYS A 194 -13.06 20.85 4.16
N GLY A 195 -13.19 20.75 2.83
CA GLY A 195 -14.44 21.04 2.12
C GLY A 195 -14.83 22.53 2.05
N CYS A 196 -14.07 23.43 2.69
CA CYS A 196 -14.38 24.87 2.70
C CYS A 196 -13.95 25.61 1.41
N HIS A 197 -13.14 24.98 0.57
CA HIS A 197 -12.77 25.49 -0.75
C HIS A 197 -13.39 24.61 -1.82
N ASN A 198 -13.96 25.23 -2.86
CA ASN A 198 -14.63 24.54 -3.94
C ASN A 198 -13.63 23.58 -4.60
N HIS A 199 -13.88 22.29 -4.52
CA HIS A 199 -13.03 21.27 -5.14
C HIS A 199 -13.27 21.30 -6.65
N ASN A 200 -12.72 22.34 -7.29
CA ASN A 200 -12.89 22.58 -8.71
C ASN A 200 -12.23 21.46 -9.52
N TYR A 201 -12.69 21.31 -10.76
CA TYR A 201 -12.12 20.37 -11.74
C TYR A 201 -10.57 20.38 -11.75
N ASP A 202 -9.95 21.57 -11.69
CA ASP A 202 -8.51 21.74 -11.72
C ASP A 202 -7.78 21.13 -10.51
N SER A 203 -8.36 21.20 -9.30
CA SER A 203 -7.72 20.64 -8.10
C SER A 203 -7.76 19.11 -8.11
N MET A 204 -8.86 18.53 -8.59
CA MET A 204 -8.99 17.09 -8.79
C MET A 204 -8.09 16.58 -9.92
N MET A 205 -8.01 17.34 -11.04
CA MET A 205 -7.07 17.06 -12.13
C MET A 205 -5.64 17.03 -11.63
N LYS A 206 -5.24 18.06 -10.89
CA LYS A 206 -3.93 18.13 -10.25
C LYS A 206 -3.65 16.94 -9.35
N ARG A 207 -4.56 16.62 -8.44
CA ARG A 207 -4.43 15.48 -7.53
C ARG A 207 -4.27 14.16 -8.28
N SER A 208 -5.11 13.92 -9.29
CA SER A 208 -5.05 12.70 -10.10
C SER A 208 -3.71 12.53 -10.83
N VAL A 209 -3.14 13.62 -11.36
CA VAL A 209 -1.81 13.60 -11.98
C VAL A 209 -0.73 13.32 -10.93
N LEU A 210 -0.73 14.00 -9.78
CA LEU A 210 0.29 13.83 -8.74
C LEU A 210 0.31 12.40 -8.18
N VAL A 211 -0.86 11.83 -7.88
CA VAL A 211 -0.96 10.43 -7.41
C VAL A 211 -0.49 9.45 -8.47
N THR A 212 -0.81 9.70 -9.74
CA THR A 212 -0.32 8.86 -10.85
C THR A 212 1.19 8.99 -11.04
N LEU A 213 1.78 10.16 -10.79
CA LEU A 213 3.25 10.35 -10.78
C LEU A 213 3.91 9.58 -9.62
N ALA A 214 3.28 9.54 -8.45
CA ALA A 214 3.79 8.76 -7.32
C ALA A 214 3.81 7.26 -7.67
N GLU A 215 2.75 6.75 -8.31
CA GLU A 215 2.73 5.37 -8.79
C GLU A 215 3.74 5.14 -9.92
N ALA A 216 3.90 6.09 -10.84
CA ALA A 216 4.91 6.00 -11.89
C ALA A 216 6.34 5.90 -11.30
N ALA A 217 6.64 6.65 -10.23
CA ALA A 217 7.90 6.51 -9.50
C ALA A 217 8.03 5.15 -8.79
N SER A 218 6.92 4.61 -8.28
CA SER A 218 6.85 3.27 -7.67
C SER A 218 7.14 2.18 -8.72
N GLU A 219 6.61 2.32 -9.92
CA GLU A 219 6.86 1.41 -11.04
C GLU A 219 8.27 1.58 -11.63
N TRP A 220 8.78 2.81 -11.69
CA TRP A 220 10.18 3.08 -12.02
C TRP A 220 11.12 2.32 -11.09
N LEU A 221 10.86 2.34 -9.78
CA LEU A 221 11.64 1.60 -8.78
C LEU A 221 11.63 0.09 -9.09
N SER A 222 10.46 -0.44 -9.43
CA SER A 222 10.32 -1.85 -9.81
C SER A 222 11.13 -2.19 -11.06
N GLY A 223 11.13 -1.29 -12.04
CA GLY A 223 11.97 -1.38 -13.25
C GLY A 223 13.46 -1.39 -12.93
N GLN A 224 13.93 -0.56 -11.99
CA GLN A 224 15.34 -0.57 -11.57
C GLN A 224 15.73 -1.88 -10.88
N LEU A 225 14.89 -2.37 -9.96
CA LEU A 225 15.17 -3.62 -9.25
C LEU A 225 15.18 -4.83 -10.20
N LYS A 226 14.27 -4.89 -11.18
CA LYS A 226 14.23 -5.96 -12.20
C LYS A 226 15.53 -6.05 -13.01
N LYS A 227 16.10 -4.90 -13.40
CA LYS A 227 17.38 -4.85 -14.14
C LYS A 227 18.54 -5.45 -13.35
N ILE A 228 18.49 -5.41 -12.03
CA ILE A 228 19.53 -5.94 -11.15
C ILE A 228 19.32 -7.44 -10.88
N ILE A 229 18.08 -7.86 -10.60
CA ILE A 229 17.77 -9.25 -10.27
C ILE A 229 17.97 -10.19 -11.47
N ARG A 230 17.76 -9.71 -12.71
CA ARG A 230 18.02 -10.44 -13.97
C ARG A 230 17.41 -11.86 -14.03
N ARG A 231 16.28 -12.06 -13.35
CA ARG A 231 15.50 -13.29 -13.37
C ARG A 231 14.04 -12.94 -13.63
N ASP A 232 13.56 -13.24 -14.84
CA ASP A 232 12.21 -12.91 -15.25
C ASP A 232 11.14 -13.70 -14.46
N GLU A 233 11.50 -14.88 -13.94
CA GLU A 233 10.64 -15.66 -13.04
C GLU A 233 10.44 -15.02 -11.65
N ILE A 234 11.30 -14.09 -11.22
CA ILE A 234 11.18 -13.46 -9.90
C ILE A 234 10.27 -12.23 -9.99
N LYS A 235 9.11 -12.34 -9.34
CA LYS A 235 8.22 -11.19 -9.15
C LYS A 235 8.67 -10.37 -7.95
N ILE A 236 8.80 -9.06 -8.16
CA ILE A 236 9.02 -8.09 -7.10
C ILE A 236 7.66 -7.59 -6.67
N VAL A 237 7.34 -7.76 -5.39
CA VAL A 237 6.16 -7.19 -4.77
C VAL A 237 6.56 -6.04 -3.85
N LYS A 238 5.72 -5.01 -3.84
CA LYS A 238 5.89 -3.81 -3.02
C LYS A 238 4.73 -3.65 -2.02
N PRO A 239 4.58 -4.52 -1.01
CA PRO A 239 3.53 -4.35 -0.01
C PRO A 239 3.68 -3.01 0.69
N ALA A 240 2.72 -2.13 0.47
CA ALA A 240 2.63 -0.82 1.09
C ALA A 240 1.82 -0.89 2.39
N ALA A 241 2.24 -0.14 3.41
CA ALA A 241 1.55 -0.11 4.69
C ALA A 241 0.17 0.57 4.54
N GLY A 242 -0.87 -0.08 5.08
CA GLY A 242 -2.28 0.26 4.91
C GLY A 242 -3.00 -0.50 3.80
N TYR A 243 -2.31 -1.30 2.99
CA TYR A 243 -2.96 -2.18 2.01
C TYR A 243 -3.46 -3.46 2.68
N ALA A 244 -4.38 -4.17 2.01
CA ALA A 244 -4.89 -5.44 2.51
C ALA A 244 -3.79 -6.47 2.84
N CYS A 245 -2.63 -6.45 2.18
CA CYS A 245 -1.52 -7.35 2.54
C CYS A 245 -0.77 -6.94 3.82
N CYS A 246 -0.88 -5.67 4.23
CA CYS A 246 -0.13 -5.04 5.30
C CYS A 246 -1.00 -3.92 5.94
N PRO A 247 -2.13 -4.26 6.58
CA PRO A 247 -3.17 -3.27 6.90
C PRO A 247 -2.79 -2.33 8.04
N ASP A 248 -1.76 -2.67 8.83
CA ASP A 248 -1.28 -1.82 9.90
C ASP A 248 -0.61 -0.55 9.34
N HIS A 249 -1.25 0.59 9.57
CA HIS A 249 -0.77 1.90 9.14
C HIS A 249 0.38 2.45 10.00
N THR A 250 0.57 1.94 11.22
CA THR A 250 1.64 2.41 12.12
C THR A 250 3.03 2.06 11.57
N LEU A 251 3.14 0.97 10.80
CA LEU A 251 4.35 0.52 10.10
C LEU A 251 4.98 1.58 9.19
N LYS A 252 4.21 2.58 8.74
CA LYS A 252 4.74 3.69 7.94
C LYS A 252 5.81 4.46 8.71
N LYS A 253 5.64 4.62 10.03
CA LYS A 253 6.61 5.30 10.90
C LYS A 253 7.90 4.49 10.99
N ASP A 254 7.79 3.17 11.17
CA ASP A 254 8.96 2.28 11.22
C ASP A 254 9.74 2.32 9.90
N ILE A 255 9.03 2.25 8.76
CA ILE A 255 9.64 2.37 7.42
C ILE A 255 10.41 3.69 7.28
N MET A 256 9.82 4.81 7.71
CA MET A 256 10.47 6.12 7.62
C MET A 256 11.68 6.25 8.56
N ASN A 257 11.65 5.62 9.73
CA ASN A 257 12.77 5.60 10.67
C ASN A 257 13.96 4.78 10.17
N LEU A 258 13.67 3.70 9.43
CA LEU A 258 14.69 2.82 8.86
C LEU A 258 15.36 3.43 7.62
N LEU A 259 14.68 4.34 6.92
CA LEU A 259 15.15 4.95 5.70
C LEU A 259 16.14 6.09 5.98
N PRO A 260 17.35 6.07 5.38
CA PRO A 260 18.36 7.09 5.62
C PRO A 260 17.95 8.39 4.93
N GLU A 261 18.20 9.51 5.61
CA GLU A 261 17.88 10.85 5.09
C GLU A 261 16.39 11.06 4.77
N SER A 262 15.49 10.31 5.43
CA SER A 262 14.05 10.34 5.15
C SER A 262 13.42 11.73 5.27
N GLY A 263 14.03 12.66 6.05
CA GLY A 263 13.63 14.07 6.09
C GLY A 263 13.68 14.80 4.75
N LYS A 264 14.53 14.37 3.79
CA LYS A 264 14.58 14.95 2.44
C LYS A 264 13.32 14.68 1.60
N LEU A 265 12.56 13.63 1.95
CA LEU A 265 11.31 13.28 1.28
C LEU A 265 10.18 14.28 1.59
N GLY A 266 10.32 15.06 2.68
CA GLY A 266 9.30 16.01 3.11
C GLY A 266 7.96 15.35 3.47
N ILE A 267 7.97 14.08 3.88
CA ILE A 267 6.77 13.35 4.29
C ILE A 267 6.49 13.62 5.77
N SER A 268 5.26 14.03 6.08
CA SER A 268 4.72 14.08 7.43
C SER A 268 3.51 13.16 7.59
N PHE A 269 3.12 12.89 8.83
CA PHE A 269 2.00 12.01 9.16
C PHE A 269 0.90 12.76 9.90
N THR A 270 -0.35 12.44 9.59
CA THR A 270 -1.50 12.79 10.44
C THR A 270 -1.56 11.86 11.67
N GLU A 271 -2.43 12.16 12.62
CA GLU A 271 -2.70 11.29 13.77
C GLU A 271 -3.14 9.87 13.37
N SER A 272 -3.82 9.75 12.22
CA SER A 272 -4.25 8.48 11.61
C SER A 272 -3.19 7.83 10.70
N TYR A 273 -1.95 8.32 10.70
CA TYR A 273 -0.86 7.85 9.82
C TYR A 273 -1.17 7.99 8.31
N ALA A 274 -2.01 8.95 7.92
CA ALA A 274 -2.07 9.40 6.53
C ALA A 274 -0.79 10.18 6.20
N MET A 275 -0.27 10.02 4.98
CA MET A 275 0.96 10.69 4.55
C MET A 275 0.62 12.02 3.88
N LEU A 276 1.41 13.04 4.20
CA LEU A 276 1.42 14.33 3.53
C LEU A 276 2.82 14.55 2.93
N PRO A 277 2.95 14.91 1.64
CA PRO A 277 1.90 15.11 0.64
C PRO A 277 1.02 13.86 0.42
N GLU A 278 -0.23 14.06 -0.01
CA GLU A 278 -1.15 12.93 -0.24
C GLU A 278 -0.65 11.97 -1.32
N ALA A 279 0.10 12.48 -2.30
CA ALA A 279 0.75 11.69 -3.34
C ALA A 279 2.08 11.10 -2.84
N SER A 280 2.01 10.38 -1.73
CA SER A 280 3.13 9.67 -1.13
C SER A 280 2.84 8.18 -1.00
N ILE A 281 3.87 7.36 -1.18
CA ILE A 281 3.79 5.90 -1.10
C ILE A 281 4.97 5.42 -0.26
N CYS A 282 4.76 4.55 0.71
CA CYS A 282 5.83 3.87 1.40
C CYS A 282 5.49 2.40 1.62
N GLY A 283 6.52 1.57 1.67
CA GLY A 283 6.35 0.14 1.73
C GLY A 283 7.65 -0.62 1.80
N GLN A 284 7.53 -1.92 1.65
CA GLN A 284 8.64 -2.87 1.64
C GLN A 284 8.73 -3.46 0.24
N THR A 285 9.92 -3.84 -0.23
CA THR A 285 10.12 -4.59 -1.48
C THR A 285 10.61 -5.99 -1.15
N ARG A 286 9.99 -6.99 -1.77
CA ARG A 286 10.41 -8.39 -1.64
C ARG A 286 10.37 -9.08 -2.98
N SER A 287 11.36 -9.91 -3.21
CA SER A 287 11.32 -10.93 -4.24
C SER A 287 10.50 -12.12 -3.76
N ALA A 288 9.64 -12.62 -4.60
CA ALA A 288 9.06 -13.93 -4.40
C ALA A 288 8.86 -14.58 -5.75
N LEU A 289 9.39 -15.79 -5.92
CA LEU A 289 9.00 -16.66 -7.03
C LEU A 289 7.48 -16.91 -7.05
N CYS A 290 6.81 -16.78 -5.89
CA CYS A 290 5.40 -17.14 -5.70
C CYS A 290 4.48 -16.01 -5.21
N ALA A 291 4.91 -14.74 -5.14
CA ALA A 291 4.01 -13.73 -4.56
C ALA A 291 2.81 -13.44 -5.48
N ARG A 292 1.63 -13.77 -4.96
CA ARG A 292 0.34 -13.18 -5.32
C ARG A 292 0.07 -12.01 -4.38
N VAL A 293 -0.84 -11.11 -4.77
CA VAL A 293 -1.37 -10.08 -3.86
C VAL A 293 -2.05 -10.81 -2.70
N LEU A 294 -1.47 -10.70 -1.51
CA LEU A 294 -2.04 -11.26 -0.29
C LEU A 294 -3.15 -10.34 0.21
N PHE A 295 -4.25 -10.93 0.66
CA PHE A 295 -5.31 -10.22 1.37
C PHE A 295 -5.29 -10.71 2.82
N SER A 296 -5.06 -9.83 3.78
CA SER A 296 -4.93 -10.19 5.20
C SER A 296 -6.15 -10.89 5.79
N GLY A 297 -7.34 -10.63 5.23
CA GLY A 297 -8.60 -11.08 5.82
C GLY A 297 -8.89 -10.40 7.17
N CYS A 298 -9.81 -10.98 7.94
CA CYS A 298 -10.10 -10.58 9.32
C CYS A 298 -9.12 -11.27 10.28
N PHE A 299 -8.87 -10.60 11.42
CA PHE A 299 -8.08 -11.13 12.53
C PHE A 299 -8.96 -11.31 13.77
N ARG A 300 -8.70 -12.35 14.54
CA ARG A 300 -9.39 -12.74 15.77
C ARG A 300 -8.45 -12.60 16.95
N ARG A 301 -9.04 -12.47 18.14
CA ARG A 301 -8.30 -12.47 19.41
C ARG A 301 -7.89 -13.90 19.73
N SER A 302 -6.60 -14.16 19.97
CA SER A 302 -6.18 -15.49 20.42
C SER A 302 -6.68 -15.74 21.84
N GLY A 303 -7.31 -16.89 22.08
CA GLY A 303 -7.94 -17.27 23.35
C GLY A 303 -6.98 -17.55 24.51
N ASN A 304 -5.70 -17.16 24.42
CA ASN A 304 -4.70 -17.36 25.48
C ASN A 304 -4.54 -16.15 26.42
N GLY A 305 -5.55 -15.30 26.50
CA GLY A 305 -5.65 -14.33 27.58
C GLY A 305 -6.10 -15.04 28.85
N LYS A 306 -5.16 -15.49 29.68
CA LYS A 306 -5.44 -15.60 31.12
C LYS A 306 -6.00 -14.24 31.54
N GLU A 307 -7.23 -14.24 32.02
CA GLU A 307 -7.84 -13.11 32.69
C GLU A 307 -6.86 -12.61 33.76
N ILE A 308 -6.31 -11.41 33.54
CA ILE A 308 -5.66 -10.67 34.62
C ILE A 308 -6.84 -10.16 35.45
N HIS A 309 -7.29 -10.99 36.39
CA HIS A 309 -8.26 -10.60 37.40
C HIS A 309 -7.69 -9.44 38.24
N ASP A 310 -8.44 -8.34 38.23
CA ASP A 310 -8.57 -7.30 39.25
C ASP A 310 -7.50 -7.25 40.35
N GLY A 311 -6.44 -6.50 40.09
CA GLY A 311 -5.63 -5.87 41.12
C GLY A 311 -6.15 -4.46 41.39
N LYS A 312 -6.94 -4.28 42.46
CA LYS A 312 -7.34 -2.98 43.01
C LYS A 312 -6.15 -2.00 43.03
N GLY A 313 -6.23 -0.92 42.26
CA GLY A 313 -5.30 0.20 42.31
C GLY A 313 -6.09 1.49 42.21
N GLY A 314 -6.36 2.10 43.38
CA GLY A 314 -7.19 3.29 43.51
C GLY A 314 -6.64 4.49 42.76
N ILE A 315 -7.58 5.26 42.21
CA ILE A 315 -7.40 6.63 41.73
C ILE A 315 -6.86 7.47 42.89
N ARG A 316 -5.75 8.15 42.66
CA ARG A 316 -5.40 9.39 43.36
C ARG A 316 -5.07 10.44 42.32
N GLU A 317 -5.58 11.63 42.62
CA GLU A 317 -5.61 12.89 41.86
C GLU A 317 -4.29 13.29 41.19
#